data_AF-A0A399GAA9-F1
#
_entry.id   AF-A0A399GAA9-F1
#
_cell.length_a   1.000
_cell.length_b   1.000
_cell.length_c   1.000
_cell.angle_alpha   90.00
_cell.angle_beta   90.00
_cell.angle_gamma   90.00
#
_symmetry.space_group_name_H-M   'P 1'
#
loop_
_entity.id
_entity.type
_entity.pdbx_description
1 polymer ?
#
loop_
_entity_poly.entity_id
_entity_poly.type
_entity_poly.pdbx_seq_one_letter_code
_entity_poly.pdbx_strand_id
1 'polypeptide(L)'
;MFRWYQNAKRCYVFLSDVANDTSEIDSKPALKQSRWFKRGWTLQELLAPRSVEFFSGEGERLGDKESLQHLIHEVTGIPIEALSGSDLSGFDVAERFSWAANRQTTEEEDGAYCLFGIFGVHLPLIYGEGKDNALERLRSAAILKHKGRSQGQEEKLGKIRSWLSAPDPSTNYHKAHKQRQAETGLWLLEGEQFMRWKKSAASRLWLYGIPGCGKTILSSTIIEHLLQHCYDDTSIVTAYFYFNFNDTQKQDPELMLRSLLCQLVQRSVVIPKGVDVLFSSCENGQRKPSSHALLQVIKEAAQEFTHVYVVLDALDECAQRSELMDMLETVAEWQLDNLHLLMTSRKERDIERSLEGYIKEQDAVCLQRDVVDQDIQRYVQQRLLVDKGLAKWNKDAAVRQEIEAALMRGACGMFRWAVCQLDTLGKCCNRAMLRKSLASLPRTLDQTYDRILTAIGEEYAEYAMRILQWLTFSARPLSVEEVAEVVAIDVARDPAFDRDEVLEDPLEVLDICSSLVTITTNEVDRRSGSAQRIVALAHYSVQEYLVSDRIRQGSGNY
;
A
#
# COMPACT_ATOMS: atom_id res chain seq x y z
N MET A 1 8.10 21.36 -7.62
CA MET A 1 9.48 21.80 -7.95
C MET A 1 9.62 22.23 -9.40
N PHE A 2 9.37 21.38 -10.40
CA PHE A 2 9.50 21.73 -11.83
C PHE A 2 9.02 23.14 -12.24
N ARG A 3 7.79 23.53 -11.88
CA ARG A 3 7.22 24.85 -12.21
C ARG A 3 8.01 26.03 -11.60
N TRP A 4 8.62 25.84 -10.43
CA TRP A 4 9.47 26.85 -9.80
C TRP A 4 10.73 27.11 -10.65
N TYR A 5 11.38 26.04 -11.09
CA TYR A 5 12.54 26.12 -11.99
C TYR A 5 12.16 26.66 -13.37
N GLN A 6 11.01 26.27 -13.90
CA GLN A 6 10.50 26.77 -15.18
C GLN A 6 10.25 28.28 -15.17
N ASN A 7 9.80 28.81 -14.03
CA ASN A 7 9.57 30.24 -13.85
C ASN A 7 10.83 31.01 -13.45
N ALA A 8 11.95 30.34 -13.19
CA ALA A 8 13.20 31.00 -12.83
C ALA A 8 13.78 31.73 -14.05
N LYS A 9 14.22 32.99 -13.84
CA LYS A 9 14.87 33.77 -14.90
C LYS A 9 16.24 33.18 -15.28
N ARG A 10 16.98 32.70 -14.30
CA ARG A 10 18.26 32.00 -14.43
C ARG A 10 18.41 30.99 -13.30
N CYS A 11 19.05 29.86 -13.59
CA CYS A 11 19.42 28.85 -12.61
C CYS A 11 20.95 28.76 -12.57
N TYR A 12 21.53 28.80 -11.37
CA TYR A 12 22.98 28.70 -11.19
C TYR A 12 23.32 27.34 -10.58
N VAL A 13 24.23 26.61 -11.21
CA VAL A 13 24.66 25.28 -10.77
C VAL A 13 26.13 25.38 -10.35
N PHE A 14 26.37 25.20 -9.06
CA PHE A 14 27.72 25.17 -8.49
C PHE A 14 28.19 23.72 -8.35
N LEU A 15 29.26 23.37 -9.06
CA LEU A 15 29.81 22.02 -9.15
C LEU A 15 31.05 21.90 -8.27
N SER A 16 30.85 21.63 -6.98
CA SER A 16 31.95 21.52 -6.00
C SER A 16 32.94 20.39 -6.27
N ASP A 17 32.62 19.46 -7.17
CA ASP A 17 33.45 18.33 -7.57
C ASP A 17 34.15 18.52 -8.92
N VAL A 18 34.03 19.70 -9.53
CA VAL A 18 34.74 20.07 -10.75
C VAL A 18 35.77 21.13 -10.40
N ALA A 19 37.04 20.72 -10.36
CA ALA A 19 38.18 21.61 -10.22
C ALA A 19 38.65 22.09 -11.59
N ASN A 20 39.04 23.35 -11.68
CA ASN A 20 39.58 23.92 -12.92
C ASN A 20 41.11 23.77 -12.95
N ASP A 21 41.62 22.64 -13.45
CA ASP A 21 43.04 22.60 -13.81
C ASP A 21 43.23 23.43 -15.09
N THR A 22 44.21 24.34 -15.05
CA THR A 22 44.42 25.52 -15.93
C THR A 22 44.54 25.31 -17.46
N SER A 23 44.08 24.19 -18.02
CA SER A 23 43.98 23.97 -19.46
C SER A 23 42.50 23.79 -19.86
N GLU A 24 42.02 24.54 -20.88
CA GLU A 24 40.65 24.42 -21.44
C GLU A 24 40.29 23.00 -21.93
N ILE A 25 41.28 22.10 -22.01
CA ILE A 25 41.15 20.72 -22.48
C ILE A 25 40.83 19.76 -21.32
N ASP A 26 41.31 20.03 -20.09
CA ASP A 26 41.18 19.13 -18.93
C ASP A 26 39.89 19.33 -18.10
N SER A 27 39.20 20.46 -18.25
CA SER A 27 37.94 20.75 -17.54
C SER A 27 36.73 19.97 -18.08
N LYS A 28 36.74 19.59 -19.37
CA LYS A 28 35.63 18.85 -20.01
C LYS A 28 35.48 17.42 -19.47
N PRO A 29 36.56 16.62 -19.28
CA PRO A 29 36.49 15.32 -18.61
C PRO A 29 35.93 15.40 -17.18
N ALA A 30 36.36 16.38 -16.38
CA ALA A 30 35.89 16.55 -15.00
C ALA A 30 34.41 16.91 -14.94
N LEU A 31 33.94 17.81 -15.81
CA LEU A 31 32.52 18.16 -15.93
C LEU A 31 31.65 16.95 -16.28
N LYS A 32 32.09 16.09 -17.22
CA LYS A 32 31.37 14.85 -17.59
C LYS A 32 31.20 13.88 -16.43
N GLN A 33 32.12 13.90 -15.46
CA GLN A 33 32.11 13.00 -14.32
C GLN A 33 31.40 13.56 -13.08
N SER A 34 30.94 14.83 -13.13
CA SER A 34 30.32 15.46 -11.98
C SER A 34 29.12 14.67 -11.46
N ARG A 35 29.06 14.53 -10.13
CA ARG A 35 27.96 13.91 -9.40
C ARG A 35 26.63 14.61 -9.66
N TRP A 36 26.64 15.89 -10.06
CA TRP A 36 25.40 16.62 -10.37
C TRP A 36 24.59 15.95 -11.48
N PHE A 37 25.23 15.42 -12.53
CA PHE A 37 24.56 14.68 -13.61
C PHE A 37 24.01 13.32 -13.18
N LYS A 38 24.48 12.78 -12.04
CA LYS A 38 24.06 11.49 -11.49
C LYS A 38 22.94 11.61 -10.46
N ARG A 39 22.54 12.80 -10.02
CA ARG A 39 21.48 12.97 -9.01
C ARG A 39 20.10 12.99 -9.68
N GLY A 40 19.09 12.37 -9.07
CA GLY A 40 17.72 12.34 -9.63
C GLY A 40 17.11 13.73 -9.86
N TRP A 41 16.99 14.52 -8.78
CA TRP A 41 16.31 15.83 -8.80
C TRP A 41 16.93 16.89 -9.72
N THR A 42 18.22 16.80 -9.99
CA THR A 42 18.92 17.74 -10.88
C THR A 42 18.44 17.63 -12.32
N LEU A 43 17.71 16.57 -12.67
CA LEU A 43 17.06 16.43 -13.97
C LEU A 43 16.00 17.53 -14.19
N GLN A 44 15.21 17.86 -13.15
CA GLN A 44 14.24 18.97 -13.23
C GLN A 44 14.96 20.32 -13.25
N GLU A 45 16.04 20.45 -12.49
CA GLU A 45 16.89 21.66 -12.47
C GLU A 45 17.52 21.94 -13.85
N LEU A 46 17.82 20.90 -14.62
CA LEU A 46 18.39 21.01 -15.97
C LEU A 46 17.35 21.37 -17.02
N LEU A 47 16.22 20.65 -17.01
CA LEU A 47 15.23 20.69 -18.09
C LEU A 47 14.20 21.79 -17.93
N ALA A 48 13.79 22.12 -16.70
CA ALA A 48 12.71 23.08 -16.48
C ALA A 48 13.12 24.53 -16.79
N PRO A 49 14.28 25.06 -16.33
CA PRO A 49 14.66 26.44 -16.61
C PRO A 49 15.04 26.66 -18.07
N ARG A 50 14.78 27.88 -18.56
CA ARG A 50 15.27 28.31 -19.87
C ARG A 50 16.78 28.54 -19.91
N SER A 51 17.36 29.00 -18.80
CA SER A 51 18.78 29.32 -18.68
C SER A 51 19.38 28.68 -17.43
N VAL A 52 20.45 27.89 -17.63
CA VAL A 52 21.23 27.27 -16.56
C VAL A 52 22.70 27.61 -16.80
N GLU A 53 23.35 28.21 -15.80
CA GLU A 53 24.79 28.56 -15.83
C GLU A 53 25.56 27.66 -14.85
N PHE A 54 26.68 27.10 -15.30
CA PHE A 54 27.50 26.16 -14.54
C PHE A 54 28.77 26.84 -14.03
N PHE A 55 29.11 26.59 -12.76
CA PHE A 55 30.27 27.13 -12.07
C PHE A 55 31.09 26.01 -11.44
N SER A 56 32.42 26.14 -11.43
CA SER A 56 33.34 25.19 -10.80
C SER A 56 33.31 25.29 -9.27
N GLY A 57 34.02 24.38 -8.59
CA GLY A 57 34.16 24.43 -7.13
C GLY A 57 34.90 25.68 -6.62
N GLU A 58 35.66 26.35 -7.49
CA GLU A 58 36.35 27.61 -7.24
C GLU A 58 35.48 28.84 -7.58
N GLY A 59 34.26 28.65 -8.11
CA GLY A 59 33.35 29.73 -8.47
C GLY A 59 33.58 30.33 -9.86
N GLU A 60 34.40 29.70 -10.70
CA GLU A 60 34.65 30.13 -12.08
C GLU A 60 33.53 29.65 -13.02
N ARG A 61 33.16 30.48 -14.01
CA ARG A 61 32.08 30.15 -14.96
C ARG A 61 32.57 29.12 -15.99
N LEU A 62 31.95 27.94 -16.00
CA LEU A 62 32.27 26.83 -16.91
C LEU A 62 31.52 26.91 -18.25
N GLY A 63 30.36 27.56 -18.26
CA GLY A 63 29.49 27.67 -19.43
C GLY A 63 28.02 27.70 -19.06
N ASP A 64 27.15 27.62 -20.05
CA ASP A 64 25.71 27.51 -19.86
C ASP A 64 25.14 26.30 -20.60
N LYS A 65 23.85 26.01 -20.37
CA LYS A 65 23.15 24.88 -20.97
C LYS A 65 23.25 24.87 -22.50
N GLU A 66 23.23 26.02 -23.14
CA GLU A 66 23.31 26.15 -24.60
C GLU A 66 24.73 25.86 -25.08
N SER A 67 25.74 26.48 -24.46
CA SER A 67 27.15 26.27 -24.81
C SER A 67 27.63 24.83 -24.54
N LEU A 68 27.00 24.13 -23.58
CA LEU A 68 27.38 22.79 -23.14
C LEU A 68 26.41 21.68 -23.62
N GLN A 69 25.42 21.98 -24.46
CA GLN A 69 24.34 21.06 -24.82
C GLN A 69 24.83 19.70 -25.38
N HIS A 70 25.87 19.69 -26.21
CA HIS A 70 26.42 18.45 -26.78
C HIS A 70 27.09 17.57 -25.72
N LEU A 71 27.80 18.19 -24.75
CA LEU A 71 28.41 17.47 -23.64
C LEU A 71 27.33 16.92 -22.70
N ILE A 72 26.30 17.73 -22.41
CA ILE A 72 25.18 17.30 -21.57
C ILE A 72 24.42 16.15 -22.23
N HIS A 73 24.17 16.22 -23.53
CA HIS A 73 23.56 15.13 -24.31
C HIS A 73 24.39 13.84 -24.20
N GLU A 74 25.71 13.92 -24.42
CA GLU A 74 26.62 12.78 -24.33
C GLU A 74 26.59 12.10 -22.95
N VAL A 75 26.52 12.90 -21.87
CA VAL A 75 26.53 12.38 -20.48
C VAL A 75 25.17 11.82 -20.05
N THR A 76 24.07 12.44 -20.50
CA THR A 76 22.73 12.17 -19.94
C THR A 76 21.83 11.37 -20.88
N GLY A 77 22.14 11.30 -22.17
CA GLY A 77 21.27 10.74 -23.20
C GLY A 77 20.04 11.60 -23.54
N ILE A 78 19.92 12.81 -22.96
CA ILE A 78 18.79 13.70 -23.20
C ILE A 78 18.95 14.36 -24.59
N PRO A 79 17.94 14.30 -25.49
CA PRO A 79 18.00 14.93 -26.80
C PRO A 79 18.31 16.42 -26.74
N ILE A 80 19.05 16.93 -27.73
CA ILE A 80 19.44 18.34 -27.79
C ILE A 80 18.20 19.23 -27.85
N GLU A 81 17.17 18.79 -28.56
CA GLU A 81 15.88 19.44 -28.70
C GLU A 81 15.23 19.69 -27.33
N ALA A 82 15.32 18.72 -26.41
CA ALA A 82 14.81 18.86 -25.04
C ALA A 82 15.66 19.85 -24.22
N LEU A 83 16.99 19.82 -24.38
CA LEU A 83 17.90 20.76 -23.71
C LEU A 83 17.68 22.21 -24.17
N SER A 84 17.37 22.41 -25.44
CA SER A 84 17.04 23.71 -26.05
C SER A 84 15.63 24.21 -25.70
N GLY A 85 14.85 23.44 -24.93
CA GLY A 85 13.55 23.87 -24.40
C GLY A 85 12.35 23.53 -25.28
N SER A 86 12.45 22.53 -26.16
CA SER A 86 11.28 21.95 -26.84
C SER A 86 10.27 21.42 -25.82
N ASP A 87 9.00 21.39 -26.20
CA ASP A 87 7.97 20.83 -25.32
C ASP A 87 8.25 19.36 -25.05
N LEU A 88 8.46 19.03 -23.77
CA LEU A 88 8.77 17.68 -23.30
C LEU A 88 7.62 16.70 -23.59
N SER A 89 6.40 17.19 -23.82
CA SER A 89 5.26 16.36 -24.20
C SER A 89 5.41 15.69 -25.57
N GLY A 90 6.25 16.24 -26.45
CA GLY A 90 6.52 15.69 -27.79
C GLY A 90 7.46 14.47 -27.82
N PHE A 91 8.06 14.11 -26.68
CA PHE A 91 8.93 12.94 -26.56
C PHE A 91 8.16 11.74 -26.00
N ASP A 92 8.53 10.56 -26.49
CA ASP A 92 7.89 9.31 -26.07
C ASP A 92 8.02 9.07 -24.56
N VAL A 93 7.07 8.30 -24.00
CA VAL A 93 7.07 7.96 -22.58
C VAL A 93 8.34 7.19 -22.21
N ALA A 94 8.72 6.17 -22.98
CA ALA A 94 9.92 5.37 -22.69
C ALA A 94 11.20 6.22 -22.81
N GLU A 95 11.26 7.12 -23.78
CA GLU A 95 12.38 8.03 -23.96
C GLU A 95 12.57 8.94 -22.73
N ARG A 96 11.49 9.56 -22.22
CA ARG A 96 11.56 10.41 -21.02
C ARG A 96 11.93 9.65 -19.76
N PHE A 97 11.53 8.39 -19.62
CA PHE A 97 12.00 7.53 -18.53
C PHE A 97 13.50 7.27 -18.62
N SER A 98 14.05 7.13 -19.83
CA SER A 98 15.47 6.85 -20.03
C SER A 98 16.39 7.96 -19.50
N TRP A 99 15.91 9.21 -19.45
CA TRP A 99 16.66 10.38 -18.94
C TRP A 99 17.03 10.30 -17.45
N ALA A 100 16.38 9.41 -16.70
CA ALA A 100 16.69 9.12 -15.31
C ALA A 100 17.41 7.78 -15.08
N ALA A 101 17.66 6.98 -16.13
CA ALA A 101 18.17 5.61 -16.01
C ALA A 101 19.52 5.52 -15.26
N ASN A 102 20.40 6.49 -15.49
CA ASN A 102 21.74 6.53 -14.88
C ASN A 102 21.80 7.42 -13.63
N ARG A 103 20.65 7.82 -13.07
CA ARG A 103 20.57 8.71 -11.91
C ARG A 103 20.32 7.93 -10.62
N GLN A 104 20.83 8.48 -9.53
CA GLN A 104 20.78 7.94 -8.17
C GLN A 104 20.03 8.92 -7.25
N THR A 105 19.34 8.37 -6.26
CA THR A 105 18.53 9.09 -5.29
C THR A 105 18.77 8.53 -3.90
N THR A 106 18.60 9.36 -2.87
CA THR A 106 18.76 8.94 -1.47
C THR A 106 17.59 8.04 -1.08
N GLU A 107 16.37 8.52 -1.29
CA GLU A 107 15.15 7.72 -1.21
C GLU A 107 14.95 6.98 -2.53
N GLU A 108 14.52 5.72 -2.49
CA GLU A 108 14.43 4.90 -3.69
C GLU A 108 13.29 5.36 -4.64
N GLU A 109 12.19 5.85 -4.07
CA GLU A 109 11.01 6.37 -4.79
C GLU A 109 11.27 7.67 -5.53
N ASP A 110 12.27 8.46 -5.07
CA ASP A 110 12.68 9.68 -5.75
C ASP A 110 13.16 9.40 -7.19
N GLY A 111 13.54 8.15 -7.50
CA GLY A 111 13.82 7.70 -8.86
C GLY A 111 12.63 7.87 -9.81
N ALA A 112 11.40 7.81 -9.29
CA ALA A 112 10.18 8.17 -10.02
C ALA A 112 9.83 9.64 -9.82
N TYR A 113 9.89 10.16 -8.59
CA TYR A 113 9.37 11.50 -8.28
C TYR A 113 10.14 12.63 -8.99
N CYS A 114 11.42 12.42 -9.24
CA CYS A 114 12.23 13.34 -10.03
C CYS A 114 11.73 13.50 -11.48
N LEU A 115 10.90 12.59 -11.99
CA LEU A 115 10.33 12.64 -13.34
C LEU A 115 8.93 13.30 -13.40
N PHE A 116 8.27 13.57 -12.27
CA PHE A 116 6.88 14.08 -12.27
C PHE A 116 6.70 15.34 -13.12
N GLY A 117 7.63 16.28 -13.01
CA GLY A 117 7.61 17.52 -13.78
C GLY A 117 7.82 17.32 -15.28
N ILE A 118 8.59 16.31 -15.67
CA ILE A 118 8.95 15.98 -17.06
C ILE A 118 7.75 15.34 -17.78
N PHE A 119 7.00 14.52 -17.06
CA PHE A 119 5.68 14.05 -17.50
C PHE A 119 4.59 15.09 -17.30
N GLY A 120 4.85 16.11 -16.49
CA GLY A 120 3.91 17.12 -16.02
C GLY A 120 2.69 16.50 -15.32
N VAL A 121 2.90 15.42 -14.59
CA VAL A 121 1.85 14.79 -13.77
C VAL A 121 1.88 15.36 -12.36
N HIS A 122 0.71 15.30 -11.70
CA HIS A 122 0.56 15.69 -10.30
C HIS A 122 0.15 14.48 -9.48
N LEU A 123 1.15 13.75 -9.00
CA LEU A 123 0.97 12.58 -8.13
C LEU A 123 1.46 12.92 -6.70
N PRO A 124 0.86 12.34 -5.65
CA PRO A 124 1.39 12.46 -4.29
C PRO A 124 2.75 11.75 -4.17
N LEU A 125 3.61 12.24 -3.28
CA LEU A 125 4.87 11.57 -2.92
C LEU A 125 4.54 10.58 -1.79
N ILE A 126 4.77 9.29 -2.03
CA ILE A 126 4.48 8.19 -1.10
C ILE A 126 5.81 7.54 -0.72
N TYR A 127 6.44 7.98 0.36
CA TYR A 127 7.69 7.37 0.82
C TYR A 127 7.40 6.08 1.60
N GLY A 128 8.11 5.00 1.26
CA GLY A 128 7.84 3.65 1.73
C GLY A 128 6.99 2.79 0.79
N GLU A 129 6.56 3.32 -0.38
CA GLU A 129 5.94 2.49 -1.43
C GLU A 129 6.96 1.68 -2.21
N GLY A 130 8.25 2.04 -2.16
CA GLY A 130 9.29 1.41 -2.94
C GLY A 130 9.36 1.90 -4.39
N LYS A 131 10.56 1.85 -4.96
CA LYS A 131 10.86 2.46 -6.26
C LYS A 131 10.00 1.95 -7.41
N ASP A 132 9.76 0.65 -7.48
CA ASP A 132 9.05 0.02 -8.59
C ASP A 132 7.56 0.46 -8.61
N ASN A 133 6.93 0.53 -7.43
CA ASN A 133 5.55 1.01 -7.29
C ASN A 133 5.42 2.50 -7.65
N ALA A 134 6.37 3.32 -7.19
CA ALA A 134 6.41 4.74 -7.54
C ALA A 134 6.57 4.96 -9.06
N LEU A 135 7.41 4.16 -9.71
CA LEU A 135 7.58 4.17 -11.18
C LEU A 135 6.31 3.73 -11.90
N GLU A 136 5.63 2.70 -11.40
CA GLU A 136 4.37 2.20 -11.98
C GLU A 136 3.25 3.25 -11.95
N ARG A 137 3.09 3.94 -10.81
CA ARG A 137 2.17 5.07 -10.67
C ARG A 137 2.46 6.19 -11.66
N LEU A 138 3.73 6.55 -11.80
CA LEU A 138 4.14 7.57 -12.76
C LEU A 138 3.86 7.13 -14.21
N ARG A 139 4.21 5.90 -14.57
CA ARG A 139 3.98 5.33 -15.91
C ARG A 139 2.49 5.38 -16.26
N SER A 140 1.64 4.91 -15.34
CA SER A 140 0.18 4.97 -15.47
C SER A 140 -0.32 6.40 -15.73
N ALA A 141 0.12 7.37 -14.93
CA ALA A 141 -0.30 8.76 -15.09
C ALA A 141 0.24 9.41 -16.38
N ALA A 142 1.48 9.09 -16.76
CA ALA A 142 2.11 9.57 -17.98
C ALA A 142 1.35 9.12 -19.23
N ILE A 143 0.95 7.84 -19.28
CA ILE A 143 0.19 7.26 -20.39
C ILE A 143 -1.18 7.96 -20.52
N LEU A 144 -1.90 8.15 -19.40
CA LEU A 144 -3.20 8.81 -19.41
C LEU A 144 -3.11 10.27 -19.89
N LYS A 145 -2.08 10.99 -19.44
CA LYS A 145 -1.86 12.38 -19.86
C LYS A 145 -1.48 12.46 -21.34
N HIS A 146 -0.64 11.56 -21.83
CA HIS A 146 -0.27 11.47 -23.24
C HIS A 146 -1.48 11.20 -24.16
N LYS A 147 -2.56 10.58 -23.64
CA LYS A 147 -3.80 10.30 -24.38
C LYS A 147 -4.84 11.44 -24.39
N GLY A 148 -4.51 12.65 -23.92
CA GLY A 148 -5.28 13.86 -24.29
C GLY A 148 -6.20 14.47 -23.23
N ARG A 149 -5.98 14.23 -21.93
CA ARG A 149 -6.66 15.00 -20.87
C ARG A 149 -6.25 16.47 -20.90
N SER A 150 -7.23 17.36 -21.02
CA SER A 150 -6.98 18.81 -20.99
C SER A 150 -6.76 19.31 -19.56
N GLN A 151 -6.06 20.44 -19.40
CA GLN A 151 -5.83 21.05 -18.08
C GLN A 151 -7.12 21.35 -17.31
N GLY A 152 -8.18 21.79 -18.01
CA GLY A 152 -9.49 22.04 -17.38
C GLY A 152 -10.18 20.77 -16.88
N GLN A 153 -9.97 19.64 -17.53
CA GLN A 153 -10.46 18.34 -17.03
C GLN A 153 -9.70 17.90 -15.79
N GLU A 154 -8.38 18.11 -15.73
CA GLU A 154 -7.57 17.76 -14.56
C GLU A 154 -7.96 18.60 -13.32
N GLU A 155 -8.18 19.90 -13.49
CA GLU A 155 -8.65 20.76 -12.40
C GLU A 155 -10.03 20.34 -11.87
N LYS A 156 -10.95 19.98 -12.79
CA LYS A 156 -12.28 19.49 -12.43
C LYS A 156 -12.22 18.13 -11.74
N LEU A 157 -11.36 17.23 -12.22
CA LEU A 157 -11.09 15.94 -11.59
C LEU A 157 -10.58 16.13 -10.15
N GLY A 158 -9.67 17.08 -9.94
CA GLY A 158 -9.20 17.44 -8.60
C GLY A 158 -10.34 17.86 -7.67
N LYS A 159 -11.30 18.66 -8.15
CA LYS A 159 -12.50 19.05 -7.40
C LYS A 159 -13.40 17.85 -7.09
N ILE A 160 -13.66 16.99 -8.08
CA ILE A 160 -14.47 15.77 -7.91
C ILE A 160 -13.82 14.84 -6.87
N ARG A 161 -12.51 14.61 -6.94
CA ARG A 161 -11.78 13.78 -5.96
C ARG A 161 -11.88 14.35 -4.55
N SER A 162 -11.70 15.67 -4.41
CA SER A 162 -11.86 16.35 -3.13
C SER A 162 -13.29 16.24 -2.59
N TRP A 163 -14.30 16.30 -3.45
CA TRP A 163 -15.70 16.20 -3.09
C TRP A 163 -16.10 14.78 -2.68
N LEU A 164 -15.67 13.76 -3.42
CA LEU A 164 -15.90 12.37 -3.05
C LEU A 164 -15.27 12.06 -1.68
N SER A 165 -14.11 12.66 -1.38
CA SER A 165 -13.41 12.50 -0.09
C SER A 165 -13.28 11.02 0.28
N ALA A 166 -12.91 10.21 -0.71
CA ALA A 166 -12.90 8.77 -0.57
C ALA A 166 -11.65 8.29 0.19
N PRO A 167 -11.77 7.27 1.05
CA PRO A 167 -10.61 6.64 1.69
C PRO A 167 -9.72 5.96 0.65
N ASP A 168 -8.40 6.04 0.88
CA ASP A 168 -7.39 5.50 -0.02
C ASP A 168 -7.12 4.00 0.26
N PRO A 169 -7.46 3.09 -0.67
CA PRO A 169 -7.25 1.66 -0.48
C PRO A 169 -5.79 1.23 -0.77
N SER A 170 -4.96 2.09 -1.39
CA SER A 170 -3.58 1.74 -1.76
C SER A 170 -2.70 1.50 -0.53
N THR A 171 -2.99 2.16 0.59
CA THR A 171 -2.33 1.94 1.88
C THR A 171 -2.47 0.49 2.36
N ASN A 172 -3.66 -0.11 2.21
CA ASN A 172 -3.89 -1.52 2.52
C ASN A 172 -3.19 -2.44 1.52
N TYR A 173 -3.27 -2.12 0.23
CA TYR A 173 -2.59 -2.88 -0.82
C TYR A 173 -1.08 -2.95 -0.57
N HIS A 174 -0.41 -1.80 -0.36
CA HIS A 174 1.03 -1.75 -0.10
C HIS A 174 1.42 -2.47 1.19
N LYS A 175 0.62 -2.36 2.26
CA LYS A 175 0.85 -3.11 3.50
C LYS A 175 0.80 -4.62 3.24
N ALA A 176 -0.25 -5.10 2.58
CA ALA A 176 -0.44 -6.51 2.28
C ALA A 176 0.63 -7.04 1.30
N HIS A 177 0.98 -6.25 0.28
CA HIS A 177 2.03 -6.56 -0.68
C HIS A 177 3.41 -6.67 -0.02
N LYS A 178 3.76 -5.72 0.87
CA LYS A 178 5.02 -5.75 1.63
C LYS A 178 5.13 -6.97 2.56
N GLN A 179 4.01 -7.45 3.10
CA GLN A 179 3.97 -8.64 3.96
C GLN A 179 3.98 -9.95 3.16
N ARG A 180 3.61 -9.89 1.88
CA ARG A 180 3.56 -11.05 0.99
C ARG A 180 4.96 -11.65 0.83
N GLN A 181 5.03 -12.98 0.80
CA GLN A 181 6.24 -13.68 0.39
C GLN A 181 6.18 -13.94 -1.11
N ALA A 182 7.33 -13.82 -1.80
CA ALA A 182 7.40 -14.13 -3.21
C ALA A 182 6.85 -15.54 -3.49
N GLU A 183 6.16 -15.70 -4.62
CA GLU A 183 5.58 -16.96 -5.10
C GLU A 183 4.40 -17.53 -4.28
N THR A 184 3.91 -16.87 -3.24
CA THR A 184 2.67 -17.30 -2.57
C THR A 184 1.43 -16.90 -3.36
N GLY A 185 0.37 -17.70 -3.33
CA GLY A 185 -0.89 -17.42 -4.02
C GLY A 185 -0.88 -17.69 -5.52
N LEU A 186 0.21 -18.23 -6.09
CA LEU A 186 0.29 -18.56 -7.52
C LEU A 186 -0.71 -19.63 -7.95
N TRP A 187 -0.97 -20.61 -7.08
CA TRP A 187 -1.96 -21.66 -7.31
C TRP A 187 -3.35 -21.09 -7.63
N LEU A 188 -3.69 -19.92 -7.07
CA LEU A 188 -4.96 -19.25 -7.32
C LEU A 188 -4.96 -18.61 -8.70
N LEU A 189 -3.89 -17.88 -9.04
CA LEU A 189 -3.77 -17.20 -10.33
C LEU A 189 -3.71 -18.17 -11.52
N GLU A 190 -3.09 -19.33 -11.32
CA GLU A 190 -2.97 -20.41 -12.30
C GLU A 190 -4.20 -21.33 -12.31
N GLY A 191 -5.05 -21.23 -11.28
CA GLY A 191 -6.22 -22.07 -11.10
C GLY A 191 -7.34 -21.80 -12.13
N GLU A 192 -8.07 -22.86 -12.48
CA GLU A 192 -9.15 -22.79 -13.47
C GLU A 192 -10.26 -21.79 -13.07
N GLN A 193 -10.59 -21.71 -11.79
CA GLN A 193 -11.64 -20.81 -11.28
C GLN A 193 -11.29 -19.34 -11.50
N PHE A 194 -10.05 -18.93 -11.19
CA PHE A 194 -9.60 -17.55 -11.40
C PHE A 194 -9.49 -17.22 -12.90
N MET A 195 -8.94 -18.13 -13.69
CA MET A 195 -8.80 -17.93 -15.14
C MET A 195 -10.17 -17.86 -15.84
N ARG A 196 -11.15 -18.65 -15.38
CA ARG A 196 -12.54 -18.55 -15.84
C ARG A 196 -13.16 -17.22 -15.42
N TRP A 197 -13.01 -16.82 -14.15
CA TRP A 197 -13.49 -15.54 -13.66
C TRP A 197 -12.93 -14.38 -14.51
N LYS A 198 -11.63 -14.37 -14.78
CA LYS A 198 -10.99 -13.29 -15.55
C LYS A 198 -11.50 -13.17 -16.99
N LYS A 199 -11.98 -14.26 -17.60
CA LYS A 199 -12.37 -14.30 -19.03
C LYS A 199 -13.88 -14.31 -19.29
N SER A 200 -14.69 -14.72 -18.32
CA SER A 200 -16.13 -14.90 -18.51
C SER A 200 -16.88 -13.57 -18.40
N ALA A 201 -17.95 -13.40 -19.17
CA ALA A 201 -18.83 -12.24 -19.07
C ALA A 201 -19.52 -12.17 -17.70
N ALA A 202 -19.64 -10.96 -17.14
CA ALA A 202 -20.32 -10.66 -15.88
C ALA A 202 -19.94 -11.64 -14.75
N SER A 203 -18.64 -11.87 -14.55
CA SER A 203 -18.13 -12.93 -13.68
C SER A 203 -18.03 -12.50 -12.22
N ARG A 204 -18.17 -13.47 -11.32
CA ARG A 204 -18.11 -13.27 -9.87
C ARG A 204 -17.25 -14.38 -9.28
N LEU A 205 -16.40 -14.07 -8.30
CA LEU A 205 -15.57 -15.03 -7.59
C LEU A 205 -15.56 -14.68 -6.11
N TRP A 206 -15.89 -15.65 -5.25
CA TRP A 206 -15.89 -15.46 -3.80
C TRP A 206 -14.81 -16.32 -3.16
N LEU A 207 -13.82 -15.69 -2.52
CA LEU A 207 -12.80 -16.39 -1.75
C LEU A 207 -13.17 -16.33 -0.27
N TYR A 208 -13.45 -17.48 0.34
CA TYR A 208 -13.79 -17.54 1.76
C TYR A 208 -12.87 -18.44 2.56
N GLY A 209 -12.64 -18.09 3.81
CA GLY A 209 -11.78 -18.89 4.67
C GLY A 209 -11.75 -18.43 6.10
N ILE A 210 -11.11 -19.24 6.94
CA ILE A 210 -10.98 -18.99 8.39
C ILE A 210 -10.20 -17.70 8.70
N PRO A 211 -10.30 -17.15 9.92
CA PRO A 211 -9.48 -16.01 10.32
C PRO A 211 -7.99 -16.30 10.16
N GLY A 212 -7.24 -15.35 9.61
CA GLY A 212 -5.79 -15.46 9.50
C GLY A 212 -5.29 -16.46 8.45
N CYS A 213 -6.11 -16.93 7.50
CA CYS A 213 -5.68 -17.79 6.39
C CYS A 213 -5.03 -17.06 5.20
N GLY A 214 -4.85 -15.73 5.28
CA GLY A 214 -4.13 -14.97 4.27
C GLY A 214 -4.99 -14.35 3.15
N LYS A 215 -6.32 -14.24 3.32
CA LYS A 215 -7.23 -13.59 2.35
C LYS A 215 -6.70 -12.26 1.82
N THR A 216 -6.35 -11.33 2.70
CA THR A 216 -5.83 -10.00 2.35
C THR A 216 -4.51 -10.05 1.56
N ILE A 217 -3.66 -11.04 1.82
CA ILE A 217 -2.40 -11.27 1.08
C ILE A 217 -2.68 -11.87 -0.30
N LEU A 218 -3.68 -12.73 -0.42
CA LEU A 218 -4.15 -13.21 -1.73
C LEU A 218 -4.79 -12.08 -2.54
N SER A 219 -5.55 -11.19 -1.92
CA SER A 219 -6.11 -10.00 -2.58
C SER A 219 -5.03 -9.09 -3.14
N SER A 220 -3.94 -8.83 -2.40
CA SER A 220 -2.83 -8.04 -2.95
C SER A 220 -2.13 -8.74 -4.13
N THR A 221 -2.04 -10.07 -4.11
CA THR A 221 -1.49 -10.86 -5.21
C THR A 221 -2.35 -10.78 -6.46
N ILE A 222 -3.67 -10.89 -6.30
CA ILE A 222 -4.63 -10.72 -7.39
C ILE A 222 -4.58 -9.29 -7.95
N ILE A 223 -4.59 -8.29 -7.07
CA ILE A 223 -4.58 -6.88 -7.48
C ILE A 223 -3.30 -6.55 -8.25
N GLU A 224 -2.14 -7.00 -7.79
CA GLU A 224 -0.87 -6.82 -8.53
C GLU A 224 -0.96 -7.44 -9.93
N HIS A 225 -1.42 -8.69 -10.04
CA HIS A 225 -1.59 -9.36 -11.33
C HIS A 225 -2.56 -8.62 -12.27
N LEU A 226 -3.65 -8.09 -11.72
CA LEU A 226 -4.63 -7.31 -12.48
C LEU A 226 -4.08 -5.95 -12.88
N LEU A 227 -3.36 -5.24 -12.01
CA LEU A 227 -2.72 -3.96 -12.33
C LEU A 227 -1.69 -4.13 -13.45
N GLN A 228 -0.87 -5.19 -13.39
CA GLN A 228 0.05 -5.56 -14.46
C GLN A 228 -0.67 -5.91 -15.76
N HIS A 229 -1.82 -6.59 -15.68
CA HIS A 229 -2.62 -6.91 -16.87
C HIS A 229 -3.22 -5.67 -17.54
N CYS A 230 -3.61 -4.67 -16.75
CA CYS A 230 -4.18 -3.41 -17.24
C CYS A 230 -3.12 -2.38 -17.64
N TYR A 231 -1.83 -2.67 -17.44
CA TYR A 231 -0.74 -1.69 -17.52
C TYR A 231 -0.65 -0.98 -18.88
N ASP A 232 -0.81 -1.72 -19.98
CA ASP A 232 -0.72 -1.17 -21.36
C ASP A 232 -2.09 -0.86 -21.99
N ASP A 233 -3.18 -1.41 -21.45
CA ASP A 233 -4.53 -1.28 -22.00
C ASP A 233 -5.43 -0.39 -21.14
N THR A 234 -5.53 0.88 -21.52
CA THR A 234 -6.37 1.87 -20.85
C THR A 234 -7.87 1.64 -21.02
N SER A 235 -8.28 0.68 -21.87
CA SER A 235 -9.67 0.26 -21.97
C SER A 235 -10.06 -0.71 -20.85
N ILE A 236 -9.07 -1.27 -20.14
CA ILE A 236 -9.27 -2.15 -19.00
C ILE A 236 -8.94 -1.38 -17.72
N VAL A 237 -9.74 -1.58 -16.67
CA VAL A 237 -9.51 -0.94 -15.38
C VAL A 237 -9.63 -1.93 -14.23
N THR A 238 -8.75 -1.76 -13.24
CA THR A 238 -8.82 -2.45 -11.95
C THR A 238 -9.15 -1.43 -10.88
N ALA A 239 -10.23 -1.67 -10.14
CA ALA A 239 -10.58 -0.94 -8.92
C ALA A 239 -10.60 -1.91 -7.75
N TYR A 240 -10.23 -1.43 -6.57
CA TYR A 240 -10.21 -2.29 -5.38
C TYR A 240 -10.54 -1.53 -4.11
N PHE A 241 -11.03 -2.25 -3.10
CA PHE A 241 -11.28 -1.72 -1.78
C PHE A 241 -10.95 -2.77 -0.72
N TYR A 242 -10.38 -2.31 0.39
CA TYR A 242 -10.11 -3.15 1.55
C TYR A 242 -10.98 -2.66 2.69
N PHE A 243 -11.95 -3.49 3.11
CA PHE A 243 -12.56 -3.27 4.40
C PHE A 243 -11.51 -3.50 5.48
N ASN A 244 -11.47 -2.61 6.48
CA ASN A 244 -10.41 -2.63 7.49
C ASN A 244 -10.98 -2.26 8.86
N PHE A 245 -10.98 -3.22 9.77
CA PHE A 245 -11.48 -3.06 11.13
C PHE A 245 -10.73 -1.98 11.95
N ASN A 246 -9.50 -1.63 11.57
CA ASN A 246 -8.74 -0.55 12.24
C ASN A 246 -9.08 0.85 11.73
N ASP A 247 -9.85 0.98 10.65
CA ASP A 247 -10.15 2.28 10.00
C ASP A 247 -11.65 2.42 9.78
N THR A 248 -12.30 3.25 10.60
CA THR A 248 -13.75 3.47 10.57
C THR A 248 -14.25 3.97 9.22
N GLN A 249 -13.45 4.71 8.45
CA GLN A 249 -13.82 5.12 7.09
C GLN A 249 -13.83 3.95 6.11
N LYS A 250 -13.02 2.92 6.37
CA LYS A 250 -12.95 1.70 5.56
C LYS A 250 -13.91 0.61 6.05
N GLN A 251 -14.80 0.90 7.00
CA GLN A 251 -15.88 0.00 7.40
C GLN A 251 -17.23 0.40 6.79
N ASP A 252 -17.29 1.60 6.20
CA ASP A 252 -18.49 2.22 5.63
C ASP A 252 -18.65 1.84 4.13
N PRO A 253 -19.76 1.18 3.74
CA PRO A 253 -19.99 0.76 2.35
C PRO A 253 -20.27 1.93 1.39
N GLU A 254 -20.78 3.07 1.85
CA GLU A 254 -20.93 4.26 1.01
C GLU A 254 -19.55 4.82 0.63
N LEU A 255 -18.61 4.85 1.59
CA LEU A 255 -17.24 5.29 1.34
C LEU A 255 -16.48 4.33 0.41
N MET A 256 -16.79 3.02 0.44
CA MET A 256 -16.32 2.06 -0.57
C MET A 256 -16.78 2.49 -1.98
N LEU A 257 -18.07 2.78 -2.19
CA LEU A 257 -18.57 3.22 -3.50
C LEU A 257 -17.87 4.48 -4.00
N ARG A 258 -17.64 5.46 -3.12
CA ARG A 258 -16.90 6.68 -3.46
C ARG A 258 -15.46 6.38 -3.86
N SER A 259 -14.81 5.43 -3.20
CA SER A 259 -13.45 5.01 -3.52
C SER A 259 -13.37 4.30 -4.87
N LEU A 260 -14.31 3.40 -5.16
CA LEU A 260 -14.41 2.73 -6.46
C LEU A 260 -14.67 3.74 -7.59
N LEU A 261 -15.62 4.66 -7.39
CA LEU A 261 -15.91 5.70 -8.37
C LEU A 261 -14.68 6.60 -8.61
N CYS A 262 -13.98 6.99 -7.55
CA CYS A 262 -12.74 7.77 -7.66
C CYS A 262 -11.69 7.06 -8.52
N GLN A 263 -11.52 5.74 -8.34
CA GLN A 263 -10.57 4.93 -9.12
C GLN A 263 -10.97 4.81 -10.60
N LEU A 264 -12.24 4.57 -10.89
CA LEU A 264 -12.76 4.52 -12.28
C LEU A 264 -12.53 5.86 -12.99
N VAL A 265 -12.96 6.96 -12.37
CA VAL A 265 -12.83 8.30 -12.95
C VAL A 265 -11.36 8.71 -13.08
N GLN A 266 -10.47 8.29 -12.17
CA GLN A 266 -9.04 8.54 -12.29
C GLN A 266 -8.45 7.91 -13.57
N ARG A 267 -8.97 6.74 -13.98
CA ARG A 267 -8.51 5.97 -15.13
C ARG A 267 -9.22 6.30 -16.45
N SER A 268 -10.42 6.89 -16.41
CA SER A 268 -11.11 7.34 -17.63
C SER A 268 -10.37 8.48 -18.34
N VAL A 269 -10.25 8.46 -19.67
CA VAL A 269 -9.62 9.59 -20.40
C VAL A 269 -10.46 10.86 -20.27
N VAL A 270 -11.78 10.73 -20.36
CA VAL A 270 -12.74 11.83 -20.19
C VAL A 270 -13.52 11.58 -18.90
N ILE A 271 -13.91 12.64 -18.18
CA ILE A 271 -14.78 12.48 -17.01
C ILE A 271 -16.15 11.98 -17.50
N PRO A 272 -16.66 10.83 -17.00
CA PRO A 272 -17.96 10.31 -17.40
C PRO A 272 -19.07 11.34 -17.18
N LYS A 273 -20.00 11.47 -18.14
CA LYS A 273 -21.07 12.48 -18.08
C LYS A 273 -21.91 12.35 -16.79
N GLY A 274 -22.21 11.13 -16.36
CA GLY A 274 -22.94 10.87 -15.12
C GLY A 274 -22.26 11.45 -13.88
N VAL A 275 -20.93 11.38 -13.80
CA VAL A 275 -20.14 11.94 -12.70
C VAL A 275 -20.27 13.45 -12.67
N ASP A 276 -20.21 14.08 -13.85
CA ASP A 276 -20.33 15.53 -13.96
C ASP A 276 -21.72 16.02 -13.54
N VAL A 277 -22.77 15.35 -14.04
CA VAL A 277 -24.15 15.65 -13.67
C VAL A 277 -24.36 15.47 -12.17
N LEU A 278 -23.83 14.38 -11.59
CA LEU A 278 -23.94 14.13 -10.17
C LEU A 278 -23.24 15.22 -9.36
N PHE A 279 -22.00 15.58 -9.73
CA PHE A 279 -21.24 16.65 -9.09
C PHE A 279 -21.99 17.99 -9.11
N SER A 280 -22.54 18.38 -10.26
CA SER A 280 -23.34 19.59 -10.40
C SER A 280 -24.64 19.54 -9.61
N SER A 281 -25.34 18.40 -9.59
CA SER A 281 -26.58 18.21 -8.81
C SER A 281 -26.36 18.31 -7.30
N CYS A 282 -25.15 18.01 -6.84
CA CYS A 282 -24.69 18.16 -5.47
C CYS A 282 -24.13 19.57 -5.18
N GLU A 283 -24.68 20.60 -5.86
CA GLU A 283 -24.27 22.01 -5.72
C GLU A 283 -22.77 22.24 -5.99
N ASN A 284 -22.22 21.56 -7.01
CA ASN A 284 -20.79 21.57 -7.31
C ASN A 284 -19.91 21.13 -6.14
N GLY A 285 -20.40 20.13 -5.40
CA GLY A 285 -19.66 19.44 -4.35
C GLY A 285 -19.91 19.94 -2.92
N GLN A 286 -20.93 20.76 -2.68
CA GLN A 286 -21.31 21.18 -1.32
C GLN A 286 -22.12 20.11 -0.57
N ARG A 287 -22.89 19.30 -1.30
CA ARG A 287 -23.65 18.18 -0.72
C ARG A 287 -23.00 16.84 -1.05
N LYS A 288 -23.18 15.87 -0.16
CA LYS A 288 -22.73 14.49 -0.37
C LYS A 288 -23.71 13.73 -1.28
N PRO A 289 -23.23 12.85 -2.20
CA PRO A 289 -24.09 12.01 -3.01
C PRO A 289 -24.65 10.85 -2.19
N SER A 290 -25.83 10.34 -2.54
CA SER A 290 -26.42 9.15 -1.92
C SER A 290 -25.87 7.85 -2.51
N SER A 291 -25.94 6.74 -1.77
CA SER A 291 -25.51 5.41 -2.23
C SER A 291 -26.16 4.98 -3.55
N HIS A 292 -27.47 5.24 -3.73
CA HIS A 292 -28.17 4.95 -4.98
C HIS A 292 -27.61 5.74 -6.17
N ALA A 293 -27.35 7.03 -5.99
CA ALA A 293 -26.79 7.86 -7.05
C ALA A 293 -25.35 7.44 -7.39
N LEU A 294 -24.55 7.06 -6.39
CA LEU A 294 -23.21 6.51 -6.59
C LEU A 294 -23.26 5.20 -7.39
N LEU A 295 -24.13 4.26 -7.04
CA LEU A 295 -24.31 3.00 -7.77
C LEU A 295 -24.66 3.24 -9.25
N GLN A 296 -25.60 4.14 -9.52
CA GLN A 296 -25.98 4.47 -10.91
C GLN A 296 -24.78 5.04 -11.69
N VAL A 297 -24.05 5.99 -11.12
CA VAL A 297 -22.91 6.61 -11.79
C VAL A 297 -21.73 5.65 -11.94
N ILE A 298 -21.50 4.73 -10.99
CA ILE A 298 -20.49 3.67 -11.13
C ILE A 298 -20.85 2.76 -12.29
N LYS A 299 -22.13 2.36 -12.41
CA LYS A 299 -22.62 1.55 -13.54
C LYS A 299 -22.36 2.25 -14.88
N GLU A 300 -22.68 3.53 -14.99
CA GLU A 300 -22.42 4.33 -16.20
C GLU A 300 -20.93 4.46 -16.50
N ALA A 301 -20.10 4.76 -15.49
CA ALA A 301 -18.66 4.88 -15.66
C ALA A 301 -18.02 3.55 -16.08
N ALA A 302 -18.51 2.42 -15.55
CA ALA A 302 -18.04 1.09 -15.90
C ALA A 302 -18.29 0.74 -17.38
N GLN A 303 -19.31 1.32 -18.03
CA GLN A 303 -19.61 1.09 -19.44
C GLN A 303 -18.59 1.71 -20.41
N GLU A 304 -17.73 2.62 -19.92
CA GLU A 304 -16.67 3.23 -20.75
C GLU A 304 -15.46 2.31 -20.98
N PHE A 305 -15.39 1.19 -20.25
CA PHE A 305 -14.27 0.26 -20.27
C PHE A 305 -14.67 -1.06 -20.96
N THR A 306 -13.71 -1.72 -21.60
CA THR A 306 -13.89 -3.06 -22.17
C THR A 306 -13.97 -4.12 -21.08
N HIS A 307 -13.23 -3.93 -19.99
CA HIS A 307 -13.24 -4.79 -18.80
C HIS A 307 -13.01 -3.96 -17.54
N VAL A 308 -13.81 -4.24 -16.51
CA VAL A 308 -13.74 -3.62 -15.18
C VAL A 308 -13.57 -4.72 -14.15
N TYR A 309 -12.39 -4.83 -13.56
CA TYR A 309 -12.12 -5.76 -12.46
C TYR A 309 -12.27 -5.03 -11.13
N VAL A 310 -13.16 -5.52 -10.27
CA VAL A 310 -13.38 -4.97 -8.93
C VAL A 310 -13.02 -6.01 -7.89
N VAL A 311 -12.09 -5.68 -6.99
CA VAL A 311 -11.67 -6.54 -5.87
C VAL A 311 -12.09 -5.93 -4.54
N LEU A 312 -12.94 -6.61 -3.78
CA LEU A 312 -13.38 -6.19 -2.45
C LEU A 312 -12.84 -7.17 -1.40
N ASP A 313 -11.87 -6.72 -0.61
CA ASP A 313 -11.27 -7.55 0.44
C ASP A 313 -12.00 -7.41 1.78
N ALA A 314 -12.18 -8.54 2.45
CA ALA A 314 -12.66 -8.68 3.82
C ALA A 314 -14.07 -8.10 4.07
N LEU A 315 -15.09 -8.55 3.32
CA LEU A 315 -16.48 -8.09 3.52
C LEU A 315 -16.98 -8.24 4.98
N ASP A 316 -16.43 -9.19 5.74
CA ASP A 316 -16.72 -9.38 7.16
C ASP A 316 -16.26 -8.22 8.05
N GLU A 317 -15.38 -7.34 7.58
CA GLU A 317 -14.92 -6.16 8.31
C GLU A 317 -15.76 -4.90 8.03
N CYS A 318 -16.83 -5.00 7.22
CA CYS A 318 -17.80 -3.92 7.07
C CYS A 318 -18.70 -3.79 8.31
N ALA A 319 -18.92 -2.56 8.78
CA ALA A 319 -19.78 -2.31 9.94
C ALA A 319 -21.28 -2.42 9.58
N GLN A 320 -21.69 -1.91 8.42
CA GLN A 320 -23.06 -1.94 7.91
C GLN A 320 -23.27 -3.06 6.88
N ARG A 321 -23.01 -4.32 7.27
CA ARG A 321 -23.04 -5.46 6.34
C ARG A 321 -24.36 -5.64 5.58
N SER A 322 -25.50 -5.40 6.22
CA SER A 322 -26.80 -5.52 5.55
C SER A 322 -26.89 -4.56 4.36
N GLU A 323 -26.45 -3.31 4.54
CA GLU A 323 -26.45 -2.31 3.47
C GLU A 323 -25.45 -2.68 2.37
N LEU A 324 -24.27 -3.19 2.74
CA LEU A 324 -23.29 -3.70 1.78
C LEU A 324 -23.87 -4.83 0.92
N MET A 325 -24.57 -5.80 1.53
CA MET A 325 -25.19 -6.91 0.80
C MET A 325 -26.25 -6.40 -0.18
N ASP A 326 -27.14 -5.49 0.25
CA ASP A 326 -28.16 -4.87 -0.63
C ASP A 326 -27.50 -4.15 -1.83
N MET A 327 -26.37 -3.45 -1.61
CA MET A 327 -25.60 -2.82 -2.67
C MET A 327 -25.00 -3.85 -3.62
N LEU A 328 -24.40 -4.93 -3.11
CA LEU A 328 -23.78 -5.96 -3.95
C LEU A 328 -24.82 -6.76 -4.75
N GLU A 329 -25.99 -7.03 -4.19
CA GLU A 329 -27.14 -7.60 -4.92
C GLU A 329 -27.55 -6.67 -6.07
N THR A 330 -27.66 -5.36 -5.80
CA THR A 330 -27.94 -4.35 -6.84
C THR A 330 -26.88 -4.37 -7.96
N VAL A 331 -25.59 -4.46 -7.61
CA VAL A 331 -24.49 -4.56 -8.58
C VAL A 331 -24.58 -5.88 -9.35
N ALA A 332 -24.96 -6.99 -8.69
CA ALA A 332 -25.09 -8.28 -9.32
C ALA A 332 -26.22 -8.32 -10.36
N GLU A 333 -27.27 -7.53 -10.19
CA GLU A 333 -28.35 -7.35 -11.17
C GLU A 333 -27.97 -6.50 -12.40
N TRP A 334 -26.79 -5.85 -12.38
CA TRP A 334 -26.35 -5.08 -13.53
C TRP A 334 -26.10 -5.99 -14.72
N GLN A 335 -26.71 -5.64 -15.86
CA GLN A 335 -26.48 -6.28 -17.15
C GLN A 335 -25.18 -5.74 -17.78
N LEU A 336 -24.06 -5.93 -17.09
CA LEU A 336 -22.73 -5.50 -17.52
C LEU A 336 -21.82 -6.72 -17.72
N ASP A 337 -21.68 -7.16 -18.98
CA ASP A 337 -20.82 -8.28 -19.35
C ASP A 337 -19.33 -8.02 -19.09
N ASN A 338 -18.94 -6.75 -19.04
CA ASN A 338 -17.56 -6.31 -18.81
C ASN A 338 -17.18 -6.18 -17.33
N LEU A 339 -18.10 -6.40 -16.38
CA LEU A 339 -17.83 -6.27 -14.95
C LEU A 339 -17.45 -7.62 -14.33
N HIS A 340 -16.31 -7.65 -13.63
CA HIS A 340 -15.78 -8.83 -12.95
C HIS A 340 -15.59 -8.53 -11.46
N LEU A 341 -16.37 -9.19 -10.60
CA LEU A 341 -16.32 -8.97 -9.15
C LEU A 341 -15.55 -10.09 -8.46
N LEU A 342 -14.56 -9.74 -7.65
CA LEU A 342 -13.91 -10.66 -6.73
C LEU A 342 -14.09 -10.15 -5.31
N MET A 343 -14.55 -11.03 -4.42
CA MET A 343 -14.81 -10.69 -3.02
C MET A 343 -14.10 -11.67 -2.12
N THR A 344 -13.56 -11.19 -1.00
CA THR A 344 -13.04 -12.07 0.06
C THR A 344 -13.82 -11.86 1.36
N SER A 345 -14.04 -12.94 2.11
CA SER A 345 -14.67 -12.83 3.43
C SER A 345 -14.45 -14.07 4.30
N ARG A 346 -14.94 -14.03 5.54
CA ARG A 346 -15.27 -15.25 6.29
C ARG A 346 -16.56 -15.87 5.76
N LYS A 347 -16.75 -17.15 6.05
CA LYS A 347 -17.99 -17.90 5.76
C LYS A 347 -19.03 -17.68 6.86
N GLU A 348 -19.38 -16.42 7.11
CA GLU A 348 -20.43 -16.06 8.06
C GLU A 348 -21.80 -16.18 7.39
N ARG A 349 -22.81 -16.59 8.16
CA ARG A 349 -24.11 -17.04 7.61
C ARG A 349 -24.89 -15.94 6.89
N ASP A 350 -24.75 -14.69 7.34
CA ASP A 350 -25.32 -13.49 6.73
C ASP A 350 -24.71 -13.23 5.34
N ILE A 351 -23.38 -13.25 5.26
CA ILE A 351 -22.63 -13.07 3.99
C ILE A 351 -22.92 -14.24 3.04
N GLU A 352 -22.79 -15.48 3.52
CA GLU A 352 -23.03 -16.69 2.72
C GLU A 352 -24.42 -16.67 2.09
N ARG A 353 -25.46 -16.39 2.89
CA ARG A 353 -26.85 -16.38 2.39
C ARG A 353 -27.09 -15.36 1.28
N SER A 354 -26.49 -14.17 1.38
CA SER A 354 -26.66 -13.14 0.35
C SER A 354 -25.86 -13.50 -0.91
N LEU A 355 -24.59 -13.88 -0.76
CA LEU A 355 -23.73 -14.20 -1.91
C LEU A 355 -24.22 -15.43 -2.69
N GLU A 356 -24.76 -16.45 -2.03
CA GLU A 356 -25.38 -17.62 -2.68
C GLU A 356 -26.56 -17.27 -3.60
N GLY A 357 -27.18 -16.10 -3.43
CA GLY A 357 -28.25 -15.62 -4.30
C GLY A 357 -27.81 -15.36 -5.74
N TYR A 358 -26.51 -15.06 -5.96
CA TYR A 358 -26.00 -14.68 -7.28
C TYR A 358 -24.59 -15.20 -7.61
N ILE A 359 -23.94 -15.94 -6.70
CA ILE A 359 -22.66 -16.62 -6.93
C ILE A 359 -22.90 -18.13 -6.92
N LYS A 360 -22.43 -18.81 -7.97
CA LYS A 360 -22.55 -20.26 -8.08
C LYS A 360 -21.50 -20.94 -7.22
N GLU A 361 -21.79 -22.15 -6.75
CA GLU A 361 -20.87 -22.94 -5.91
C GLU A 361 -19.49 -23.14 -6.58
N GLN A 362 -19.45 -23.36 -7.90
CA GLN A 362 -18.18 -23.50 -8.63
C GLN A 362 -17.32 -22.21 -8.66
N ASP A 363 -17.92 -21.06 -8.38
CA ASP A 363 -17.31 -19.73 -8.35
C ASP A 363 -17.08 -19.26 -6.91
N ALA A 364 -17.17 -20.17 -5.94
CA ALA A 364 -16.80 -19.96 -4.55
C ALA A 364 -15.59 -20.85 -4.20
N VAL A 365 -14.50 -20.24 -3.72
CA VAL A 365 -13.24 -20.90 -3.40
C VAL A 365 -13.04 -20.91 -1.89
N CYS A 366 -13.01 -22.10 -1.32
CA CYS A 366 -12.71 -22.27 0.09
C CYS A 366 -11.19 -22.33 0.29
N LEU A 367 -10.64 -21.38 1.04
CA LEU A 367 -9.24 -21.38 1.46
C LEU A 367 -9.06 -22.36 2.61
N GLN A 368 -9.04 -23.66 2.26
CA GLN A 368 -8.82 -24.77 3.20
C GLN A 368 -7.33 -25.12 3.29
N ARG A 369 -7.01 -25.91 4.33
CA ARG A 369 -5.66 -26.37 4.69
C ARG A 369 -4.84 -26.79 3.48
N ASP A 370 -5.34 -27.73 2.69
CA ASP A 370 -4.56 -28.35 1.61
C ASP A 370 -4.10 -27.36 0.54
N VAL A 371 -4.86 -26.28 0.34
CA VAL A 371 -4.58 -25.27 -0.67
C VAL A 371 -3.59 -24.22 -0.17
N VAL A 372 -3.66 -23.85 1.11
CA VAL A 372 -2.82 -22.80 1.70
C VAL A 372 -1.57 -23.33 2.42
N ASP A 373 -1.54 -24.61 2.80
CA ASP A 373 -0.45 -25.18 3.59
C ASP A 373 0.88 -25.13 2.84
N GLN A 374 0.90 -25.23 1.51
CA GLN A 374 2.12 -25.06 0.72
C GLN A 374 2.66 -23.62 0.81
N ASP A 375 1.78 -22.62 0.78
CA ASP A 375 2.18 -21.22 0.95
C ASP A 375 2.62 -20.94 2.39
N ILE A 376 1.98 -21.56 3.41
CA ILE A 376 2.43 -21.49 4.81
C ILE A 376 3.82 -22.10 4.96
N GLN A 377 4.07 -23.25 4.33
CA GLN A 377 5.37 -23.91 4.35
C GLN A 377 6.46 -23.00 3.75
N ARG A 378 6.20 -22.43 2.57
CA ARG A 378 7.10 -21.48 1.92
C ARG A 378 7.36 -20.27 2.82
N TYR A 379 6.31 -19.72 3.45
CA TYR A 379 6.42 -18.63 4.41
C TYR A 379 7.32 -19.00 5.60
N VAL A 380 7.10 -20.15 6.24
CA VAL A 380 7.90 -20.63 7.37
C VAL A 380 9.37 -20.79 6.97
N GLN A 381 9.64 -21.42 5.82
CA GLN A 381 11.00 -21.65 5.33
C GLN A 381 11.73 -20.34 5.05
N GLN A 382 11.09 -19.39 4.35
CA GLN A 382 11.68 -18.09 4.07
C GLN A 382 11.93 -17.30 5.35
N ARG A 383 10.97 -17.30 6.27
CA ARG A 383 11.14 -16.58 7.52
C ARG A 383 12.28 -17.15 8.38
N LEU A 384 12.42 -18.48 8.44
CA LEU A 384 13.55 -19.11 9.11
C LEU A 384 14.90 -18.68 8.52
N LEU A 385 14.96 -18.43 7.20
CA LEU A 385 16.17 -18.01 6.50
C LEU A 385 16.52 -16.53 6.73
N VAL A 386 15.54 -15.63 6.63
CA VAL A 386 15.77 -14.18 6.53
C VAL A 386 15.65 -13.47 7.88
N ASP A 387 14.83 -13.97 8.81
CA ASP A 387 14.59 -13.33 10.10
C ASP A 387 15.81 -13.46 11.03
N LYS A 388 16.33 -12.33 11.52
CA LYS A 388 17.53 -12.26 12.37
C LYS A 388 17.40 -13.07 13.65
N GLY A 389 16.21 -13.10 14.26
CA GLY A 389 15.94 -13.85 15.49
C GLY A 389 15.91 -15.35 15.27
N LEU A 390 15.50 -15.79 14.07
CA LEU A 390 15.39 -17.20 13.70
C LEU A 390 16.64 -17.76 12.99
N ALA A 391 17.46 -16.91 12.37
CA ALA A 391 18.62 -17.31 11.59
C ALA A 391 19.60 -18.22 12.35
N LYS A 392 19.67 -18.09 13.67
CA LYS A 392 20.49 -18.94 14.56
C LYS A 392 20.12 -20.44 14.48
N TRP A 393 18.89 -20.76 14.11
CA TRP A 393 18.41 -22.15 13.99
C TRP A 393 18.84 -22.81 12.67
N ASN A 394 19.29 -22.05 11.68
CA ASN A 394 19.74 -22.60 10.39
C ASN A 394 21.08 -23.33 10.47
N LYS A 395 21.81 -23.23 11.59
CA LYS A 395 23.09 -23.94 11.79
C LYS A 395 22.93 -25.46 11.89
N ASP A 396 21.73 -25.94 12.20
CA ASP A 396 21.44 -27.36 12.36
C ASP A 396 20.17 -27.72 11.58
N ALA A 397 20.35 -28.50 10.50
CA ALA A 397 19.27 -28.91 9.62
C ALA A 397 18.18 -29.71 10.35
N ALA A 398 18.55 -30.50 11.37
CA ALA A 398 17.58 -31.28 12.14
C ALA A 398 16.67 -30.38 12.97
N VAL A 399 17.22 -29.33 13.58
CA VAL A 399 16.43 -28.33 14.34
C VAL A 399 15.51 -27.53 13.41
N ARG A 400 16.01 -27.14 12.24
CA ARG A 400 15.19 -26.46 11.23
C ARG A 400 14.00 -27.33 10.81
N GLN A 401 14.25 -28.60 10.50
CA GLN A 401 13.21 -29.55 10.11
C GLN A 401 12.23 -29.82 11.26
N GLU A 402 12.71 -29.85 12.51
CA GLU A 402 11.88 -29.98 13.71
C GLU A 402 10.88 -28.81 13.82
N ILE A 403 11.34 -27.57 13.64
CA ILE A 403 10.50 -26.36 13.64
C ILE A 403 9.47 -26.42 12.51
N GLU A 404 9.94 -26.64 11.28
CA GLU A 404 9.07 -26.67 10.10
C GLU A 404 7.97 -27.73 10.24
N ALA A 405 8.34 -28.95 10.62
CA ALA A 405 7.38 -30.03 10.80
C ALA A 405 6.39 -29.76 11.94
N ALA A 406 6.82 -29.14 13.04
CA ALA A 406 5.93 -28.77 14.14
C ALA A 406 4.94 -27.68 13.73
N LEU A 407 5.40 -26.64 13.03
CA LEU A 407 4.54 -25.55 12.58
C LEU A 407 3.58 -26.00 11.49
N MET A 408 4.01 -26.83 10.54
CA MET A 408 3.11 -27.36 9.50
C MET A 408 2.03 -28.26 10.08
N ARG A 409 2.35 -29.08 11.10
CA ARG A 409 1.33 -29.87 11.82
C ARG A 409 0.33 -29.01 12.59
N GLY A 410 0.76 -27.87 13.11
CA GLY A 410 -0.07 -27.01 13.96
C GLY A 410 -0.88 -25.95 13.20
N ALA A 411 -0.34 -25.39 12.11
CA ALA A 411 -0.88 -24.21 11.45
C ALA A 411 -2.30 -24.42 10.95
N CYS A 412 -2.63 -25.60 10.41
CA CYS A 412 -4.00 -25.95 10.05
C CYS A 412 -4.68 -24.88 9.16
N GLY A 413 -3.95 -24.31 8.19
CA GLY A 413 -4.42 -23.22 7.33
C GLY A 413 -4.39 -21.81 7.93
N MET A 414 -3.92 -21.61 9.16
CA MET A 414 -3.82 -20.31 9.84
C MET A 414 -2.41 -19.71 9.70
N PHE A 415 -2.17 -18.90 8.66
CA PHE A 415 -0.93 -18.10 8.55
C PHE A 415 -0.67 -17.28 9.80
N ARG A 416 -1.70 -16.62 10.33
CA ARG A 416 -1.56 -15.78 11.52
C ARG A 416 -1.02 -16.55 12.72
N TRP A 417 -1.42 -17.81 12.87
CA TRP A 417 -0.89 -18.69 13.90
C TRP A 417 0.60 -18.94 13.67
N ALA A 418 1.00 -19.30 12.44
CA ALA A 418 2.40 -19.57 12.10
C ALA A 418 3.29 -18.34 12.32
N VAL A 419 2.81 -17.15 11.98
CA VAL A 419 3.47 -15.86 12.24
C VAL A 419 3.77 -15.71 13.74
N CYS A 420 2.75 -15.83 14.60
CA CYS A 420 2.90 -15.67 16.05
C CYS A 420 3.81 -16.73 16.67
N GLN A 421 3.75 -17.97 16.20
CA GLN A 421 4.64 -19.03 16.70
C GLN A 421 6.09 -18.75 16.30
N LEU A 422 6.35 -18.34 15.06
CA LEU A 422 7.69 -17.97 14.63
C LEU A 422 8.26 -16.78 15.41
N ASP A 423 7.44 -15.77 15.73
CA ASP A 423 7.85 -14.65 16.60
C ASP A 423 8.32 -15.19 17.97
N THR A 424 7.53 -16.09 18.56
CA THR A 424 7.83 -16.71 19.86
C THR A 424 9.11 -17.57 19.81
N LEU A 425 9.30 -18.35 18.76
CA LEU A 425 10.49 -19.17 18.56
C LEU A 425 11.74 -18.32 18.28
N GLY A 426 11.58 -17.15 17.67
CA GLY A 426 12.63 -16.15 17.46
C GLY A 426 13.21 -15.64 18.79
N LYS A 427 12.37 -15.51 19.83
CA LYS A 427 12.79 -15.09 21.18
C LYS A 427 13.53 -16.17 21.99
N CYS A 428 13.49 -17.45 21.57
CA CYS A 428 14.16 -18.52 22.30
C CYS A 428 15.69 -18.37 22.23
N CYS A 429 16.39 -18.40 23.38
CA CYS A 429 17.84 -18.21 23.44
C CYS A 429 18.64 -19.49 23.23
N ASN A 430 18.05 -20.67 23.51
CA ASN A 430 18.73 -21.96 23.41
C ASN A 430 17.78 -23.08 22.99
N ARG A 431 18.33 -24.25 22.63
CA ARG A 431 17.57 -25.40 22.14
C ARG A 431 16.58 -25.96 23.17
N ALA A 432 16.87 -25.83 24.47
CA ALA A 432 15.96 -26.30 25.52
C ALA A 432 14.68 -25.45 25.56
N MET A 433 14.81 -24.11 25.51
CA MET A 433 13.68 -23.19 25.39
C MET A 433 12.90 -23.43 24.10
N LEU A 434 13.59 -23.60 22.97
CA LEU A 434 12.96 -23.89 21.68
C LEU A 434 12.09 -25.15 21.76
N ARG A 435 12.65 -26.27 22.23
CA ARG A 435 11.92 -27.55 22.34
C ARG A 435 10.77 -27.48 23.34
N LYS A 436 10.94 -26.77 24.46
CA LYS A 436 9.85 -26.49 25.40
C LYS A 436 8.70 -25.73 24.70
N SER A 437 9.03 -24.70 23.91
CA SER A 437 8.04 -23.93 23.16
C SER A 437 7.35 -24.74 22.06
N LEU A 438 8.08 -25.60 21.35
CA LEU A 438 7.53 -26.51 20.34
C LEU A 438 6.61 -27.59 20.95
N ALA A 439 6.91 -28.04 22.17
CA ALA A 439 6.08 -29.02 22.89
C ALA A 439 4.76 -28.42 23.42
N SER A 440 4.70 -27.09 23.61
CA SER A 440 3.55 -26.38 24.16
C SER A 440 2.83 -25.48 23.15
N LEU A 441 2.95 -25.78 21.85
CA LEU A 441 2.33 -24.99 20.78
C LEU A 441 0.79 -24.92 20.98
N PRO A 442 0.19 -23.71 20.89
CA PRO A 442 -1.26 -23.54 21.03
C PRO A 442 -1.99 -24.16 19.84
N ARG A 443 -3.24 -24.60 20.04
CA ARG A 443 -4.06 -25.22 18.98
C ARG A 443 -4.92 -24.22 18.20
N THR A 444 -5.18 -23.05 18.78
CA THR A 444 -6.08 -22.04 18.21
C THR A 444 -5.44 -20.65 18.27
N LEU A 445 -6.01 -19.69 17.52
CA LEU A 445 -5.62 -18.28 17.63
C LEU A 445 -5.90 -17.73 19.03
N ASP A 446 -7.02 -18.08 19.65
CA ASP A 446 -7.34 -17.66 21.02
C ASP A 446 -6.29 -18.10 22.04
N GLN A 447 -5.88 -19.38 22.01
CA GLN A 447 -4.79 -19.88 22.85
C GLN A 447 -3.44 -19.23 22.52
N THR A 448 -3.26 -18.80 21.27
CA THR A 448 -2.07 -18.06 20.86
C THR A 448 -2.06 -16.67 21.48
N TYR A 449 -3.19 -15.95 21.46
CA TYR A 449 -3.30 -14.62 22.07
C TYR A 449 -3.22 -14.67 23.59
N ASP A 450 -3.89 -15.63 24.24
CA ASP A 450 -3.76 -15.85 25.68
C ASP A 450 -2.31 -16.07 26.09
N ARG A 451 -1.58 -16.91 25.34
CA ARG A 451 -0.16 -17.16 25.58
C ARG A 451 0.71 -15.92 25.37
N ILE A 452 0.41 -15.08 24.38
CA ILE A 452 1.16 -13.84 24.14
C ILE A 452 0.93 -12.86 25.28
N LEU A 453 -0.33 -12.67 25.71
CA LEU A 453 -0.68 -11.83 26.85
C LEU A 453 0.03 -12.32 28.12
N THR A 454 -0.13 -13.60 28.46
CA THR A 454 0.52 -14.21 29.64
C THR A 454 2.05 -14.13 29.63
N ALA A 455 2.68 -13.93 28.46
CA ALA A 455 4.13 -13.79 28.34
C ALA A 455 4.63 -12.34 28.50
N ILE A 456 3.73 -11.36 28.62
CA ILE A 456 4.08 -9.97 28.94
C ILE A 456 4.54 -9.93 30.40
N GLY A 457 5.68 -9.26 30.67
CA GLY A 457 6.20 -9.11 32.03
C GLY A 457 5.21 -8.37 32.92
N GLU A 458 5.18 -8.71 34.22
CA GLU A 458 4.27 -8.07 35.19
C GLU A 458 4.46 -6.53 35.21
N GLU A 459 5.69 -6.06 35.00
CA GLU A 459 6.04 -4.65 34.92
C GLU A 459 5.45 -3.91 33.71
N TYR A 460 5.05 -4.64 32.66
CA TYR A 460 4.47 -4.08 31.42
C TYR A 460 2.98 -4.40 31.26
N ALA A 461 2.37 -5.15 32.18
CA ALA A 461 1.01 -5.65 32.03
C ALA A 461 -0.03 -4.52 31.95
N GLU A 462 0.06 -3.52 32.84
CA GLU A 462 -0.84 -2.36 32.82
C GLU A 462 -0.67 -1.53 31.55
N TYR A 463 0.57 -1.37 31.08
CA TYR A 463 0.87 -0.63 29.85
C TYR A 463 0.28 -1.34 28.63
N ALA A 464 0.48 -2.66 28.53
CA ALA A 464 -0.10 -3.47 27.48
C ALA A 464 -1.64 -3.40 27.50
N MET A 465 -2.27 -3.45 28.67
CA MET A 465 -3.72 -3.31 28.81
C MET A 465 -4.20 -1.96 28.27
N ARG A 466 -3.58 -0.85 28.69
CA ARG A 466 -3.92 0.51 28.22
C ARG A 466 -3.75 0.62 26.70
N ILE A 467 -2.60 0.20 26.17
CA ILE A 467 -2.34 0.20 24.72
C ILE A 467 -3.43 -0.58 23.98
N LEU A 468 -3.70 -1.82 24.38
CA LEU A 468 -4.66 -2.69 23.68
C LEU A 468 -6.10 -2.16 23.79
N GLN A 469 -6.50 -1.57 24.92
CA GLN A 469 -7.81 -0.95 25.08
C GLN A 469 -7.97 0.24 24.12
N TRP A 470 -7.01 1.16 24.10
CA TRP A 470 -7.06 2.32 23.21
C TRP A 470 -7.04 1.90 21.73
N LEU A 471 -6.21 0.94 21.34
CA LEU A 471 -6.20 0.41 19.98
C LEU A 471 -7.51 -0.30 19.60
N THR A 472 -8.22 -0.89 20.57
CA THR A 472 -9.48 -1.61 20.34
C THR A 472 -10.67 -0.67 20.15
N PHE A 473 -10.70 0.45 20.89
CA PHE A 473 -11.89 1.31 20.99
C PHE A 473 -11.72 2.72 20.40
N SER A 474 -10.53 3.07 19.91
CA SER A 474 -10.32 4.38 19.27
C SER A 474 -11.14 4.54 17.99
N ALA A 475 -11.75 5.71 17.81
CA ALA A 475 -12.56 6.01 16.63
C ALA A 475 -11.74 6.19 15.34
N ARG A 476 -10.42 6.38 15.47
CA ARG A 476 -9.46 6.50 14.37
C ARG A 476 -8.16 5.77 14.72
N PRO A 477 -7.33 5.44 13.71
CA PRO A 477 -5.97 5.00 13.95
C PRO A 477 -5.18 5.99 14.81
N LEU A 478 -4.38 5.48 15.74
CA LEU A 478 -3.52 6.25 16.64
C LEU A 478 -2.09 6.29 16.10
N SER A 479 -1.43 7.44 16.22
CA SER A 479 0.00 7.55 15.88
C SER A 479 0.87 6.81 16.89
N VAL A 480 2.10 6.47 16.50
CA VAL A 480 3.07 5.84 17.41
C VAL A 480 3.34 6.74 18.62
N GLU A 481 3.43 8.05 18.38
CA GLU A 481 3.63 9.06 19.41
C GLU A 481 2.40 9.17 20.34
N GLU A 482 1.18 9.11 19.80
CA GLU A 482 -0.04 9.08 20.61
C GLU A 482 -0.11 7.84 21.50
N VAL A 483 0.28 6.67 20.98
CA VAL A 483 0.28 5.42 21.76
C VAL A 483 1.34 5.43 22.86
N ALA A 484 2.47 6.10 22.65
CA ALA A 484 3.49 6.31 23.69
C ALA A 484 2.93 7.12 24.88
N GLU A 485 2.07 8.11 24.62
CA GLU A 485 1.39 8.88 25.66
C GLU A 485 0.22 8.12 26.31
N VAL A 486 -0.47 7.24 25.58
CA VAL A 486 -1.57 6.42 26.13
C VAL A 486 -1.13 5.61 27.34
N VAL A 487 0.11 5.14 27.35
CA VAL A 487 0.69 4.39 28.48
C VAL A 487 0.66 5.20 29.78
N ALA A 488 0.86 6.51 29.68
CA ALA A 488 0.84 7.45 30.80
C ALA A 488 -0.57 7.87 31.27
N ILE A 489 -1.65 7.41 30.61
CA ILE A 489 -3.02 7.76 30.95
C ILE A 489 -3.67 6.64 31.77
N ASP A 490 -3.90 6.91 33.04
CA ASP A 490 -4.69 6.06 33.93
C ASP A 490 -5.91 6.84 34.45
N VAL A 491 -7.09 6.45 34.00
CA VAL A 491 -8.35 7.12 34.37
C VAL A 491 -8.79 6.84 35.81
N ALA A 492 -8.16 5.90 36.51
CA ALA A 492 -8.45 5.56 37.89
C ALA A 492 -7.68 6.40 38.92
N ARG A 493 -6.63 7.12 38.50
CA ARG A 493 -5.79 7.99 39.36
C ARG A 493 -6.04 9.49 39.11
N ASP A 494 -5.55 10.33 40.01
CA ASP A 494 -5.56 11.80 39.88
C ASP A 494 -4.17 12.39 40.20
N PRO A 495 -3.51 13.14 39.28
CA PRO A 495 -3.94 13.41 37.91
C PRO A 495 -3.90 12.15 37.05
N ALA A 496 -4.86 12.01 36.12
CA ALA A 496 -4.95 10.83 35.27
C ALA A 496 -3.71 10.63 34.38
N PHE A 497 -3.04 11.73 34.02
CA PHE A 497 -1.84 11.73 33.19
C PHE A 497 -0.58 11.92 34.04
N ASP A 498 0.39 11.02 33.88
CA ASP A 498 1.74 11.16 34.46
C ASP A 498 2.80 11.20 33.37
N ARG A 499 3.49 12.34 33.26
CA ARG A 499 4.51 12.55 32.22
C ARG A 499 5.69 11.60 32.35
N ASP A 500 6.01 11.15 33.57
CA ASP A 500 7.17 10.29 33.81
C ASP A 500 6.91 8.83 33.38
N GLU A 501 5.66 8.49 33.02
CA GLU A 501 5.27 7.17 32.46
C GLU A 501 5.19 7.16 30.93
N VAL A 502 5.44 8.29 30.25
CA VAL A 502 5.44 8.34 28.78
C VAL A 502 6.62 7.52 28.26
N LEU A 503 6.39 6.67 27.25
CA LEU A 503 7.47 5.89 26.65
C LEU A 503 8.49 6.82 25.97
N GLU A 504 9.76 6.73 26.38
CA GLU A 504 10.85 7.53 25.84
C GLU A 504 11.14 7.18 24.37
N ASP A 505 11.12 5.89 24.03
CA ASP A 505 11.07 5.43 22.64
C ASP A 505 9.65 4.94 22.29
N PRO A 506 8.89 5.66 21.46
CA PRO A 506 7.56 5.27 21.03
C PRO A 506 7.49 3.88 20.36
N LEU A 507 8.62 3.36 19.85
CA LEU A 507 8.68 2.02 19.24
C LEU A 507 8.64 0.88 20.26
N GLU A 508 8.86 1.14 21.55
CA GLU A 508 8.75 0.14 22.62
C GLU A 508 7.36 -0.50 22.69
N VAL A 509 6.32 0.15 22.14
CA VAL A 509 4.99 -0.43 21.95
C VAL A 509 5.03 -1.81 21.27
N LEU A 510 5.96 -2.00 20.31
CA LEU A 510 6.15 -3.26 19.62
C LEU A 510 6.80 -4.32 20.51
N ASP A 511 7.63 -3.93 21.46
CA ASP A 511 8.27 -4.85 22.39
C ASP A 511 7.29 -5.29 23.49
N ILE A 512 6.49 -4.35 24.00
CA ILE A 512 5.45 -4.57 25.02
C ILE A 512 4.34 -5.50 24.49
N CYS A 513 3.70 -5.12 23.39
CA CYS A 513 2.53 -5.84 22.86
C CYS A 513 2.89 -6.91 21.81
N SER A 514 4.15 -6.96 21.37
CA SER A 514 4.70 -7.96 20.46
C SER A 514 3.79 -8.23 19.26
N SER A 515 3.51 -9.50 18.96
CA SER A 515 2.72 -9.90 17.79
C SER A 515 1.29 -9.37 17.79
N LEU A 516 0.75 -8.81 18.88
CA LEU A 516 -0.63 -8.32 18.94
C LEU A 516 -0.83 -7.01 18.19
N VAL A 517 0.24 -6.23 17.99
CA VAL A 517 0.21 -4.92 17.34
C VAL A 517 1.14 -4.86 16.13
N THR A 518 0.89 -3.91 15.25
CA THR A 518 1.74 -3.63 14.08
C THR A 518 1.83 -2.13 13.87
N ILE A 519 2.98 -1.67 13.40
CA ILE A 519 3.14 -0.30 12.91
C ILE A 519 2.91 -0.27 11.40
N THR A 520 2.15 0.71 10.95
CA THR A 520 1.94 1.01 9.53
C THR A 520 2.13 2.49 9.28
N THR A 521 2.44 2.87 8.06
CA THR A 521 2.51 4.28 7.68
C THR A 521 1.14 4.69 7.15
N ASN A 522 0.51 5.69 7.78
CA ASN A 522 -0.71 6.28 7.24
C ASN A 522 -0.34 7.48 6.38
N GLU A 523 -0.93 7.57 5.19
CA GLU A 523 -0.74 8.73 4.34
C GLU A 523 -1.74 9.82 4.72
N VAL A 524 -1.18 11.01 4.92
CA VAL A 524 -1.78 12.36 4.86
C VAL A 524 -2.15 13.02 6.20
N ASP A 525 -1.31 13.99 6.56
CA ASP A 525 -1.79 15.37 6.66
C ASP A 525 -1.01 16.26 5.65
N ARG A 526 -1.71 16.83 4.65
CA ARG A 526 -1.12 17.71 3.62
C ARG A 526 -0.47 18.98 4.20
N ARG A 527 -0.68 19.24 5.49
CA ARG A 527 -0.12 20.38 6.22
C ARG A 527 1.25 20.12 6.84
N SER A 528 1.56 18.87 7.20
CA SER A 528 2.77 18.51 7.96
C SER A 528 3.90 17.95 7.09
N GLY A 529 3.60 17.43 5.90
CA GLY A 529 4.61 16.94 4.94
C GLY A 529 5.41 15.71 5.40
N SER A 530 5.06 15.10 6.53
CA SER A 530 5.67 13.85 7.03
C SER A 530 4.64 12.73 7.05
N ALA A 531 5.07 11.53 6.66
CA ALA A 531 4.26 10.32 6.75
C ALA A 531 4.15 9.92 8.23
N GLN A 532 2.94 9.87 8.78
CA GLN A 532 2.75 9.56 10.19
C GLN A 532 2.69 8.04 10.37
N ARG A 533 3.52 7.51 11.26
CA ARG A 533 3.45 6.11 11.65
C ARG A 533 2.28 5.94 12.61
N ILE A 534 1.45 4.94 12.37
CA ILE A 534 0.32 4.56 13.21
C ILE A 534 0.51 3.16 13.79
N VAL A 535 -0.02 2.95 14.98
CA VAL A 535 -0.10 1.63 15.63
C VAL A 535 -1.51 1.10 15.45
N ALA A 536 -1.62 -0.16 15.10
CA ALA A 536 -2.89 -0.86 14.93
C ALA A 536 -2.81 -2.26 15.54
N LEU A 537 -3.95 -2.85 15.85
CA LEU A 537 -4.00 -4.29 16.13
C LEU A 537 -3.55 -5.05 14.88
N ALA A 538 -2.70 -6.04 15.08
CA ALA A 538 -2.03 -6.71 13.98
C ALA A 538 -2.96 -7.59 13.13
N HIS A 539 -4.13 -7.97 13.63
CA HIS A 539 -5.15 -8.71 12.88
C HIS A 539 -6.53 -8.60 13.56
N TYR A 540 -7.62 -8.70 12.78
CA TYR A 540 -8.99 -8.53 13.29
C TYR A 540 -9.33 -9.52 14.41
N SER A 541 -8.87 -10.76 14.28
CA SER A 541 -9.05 -11.79 15.33
C SER A 541 -8.39 -11.46 16.67
N VAL A 542 -7.43 -10.53 16.71
CA VAL A 542 -6.91 -10.00 17.99
C VAL A 542 -8.00 -9.18 18.66
N GLN A 543 -8.63 -8.24 17.94
CA GLN A 543 -9.72 -7.44 18.47
C GLN A 543 -10.87 -8.34 18.94
N GLU A 544 -11.30 -9.30 18.11
CA GLU A 544 -12.35 -10.24 18.47
C GLU A 544 -12.06 -11.03 19.74
N TYR A 545 -10.80 -11.41 19.97
CA TYR A 545 -10.40 -12.06 21.20
C TYR A 545 -10.53 -11.10 22.40
N LEU A 546 -9.98 -9.88 22.27
CA LEU A 546 -9.98 -8.84 23.31
C LEU A 546 -11.39 -8.40 23.75
N VAL A 547 -12.36 -8.33 22.82
CA VAL A 547 -13.75 -7.96 23.14
C VAL A 547 -14.66 -9.14 23.49
N SER A 548 -14.18 -10.38 23.38
CA SER A 548 -15.01 -11.56 23.67
C SER A 548 -14.94 -11.99 25.13
N ASP A 549 -15.97 -12.70 25.60
CA ASP A 549 -15.93 -13.40 26.90
C ASP A 549 -14.83 -14.47 26.98
N ARG A 550 -14.22 -14.85 25.85
CA ARG A 550 -13.17 -15.89 25.80
C ARG A 550 -11.89 -15.42 26.50
N ILE A 551 -11.61 -14.10 26.52
CA ILE A 551 -10.45 -13.56 27.25
C ILE A 551 -10.54 -13.83 28.75
N ARG A 552 -11.76 -13.86 29.32
CA ARG A 552 -11.99 -14.14 30.75
C ARG A 552 -11.68 -15.58 31.13
N GLN A 553 -11.64 -16.48 30.16
CA GLN A 553 -11.31 -17.90 30.34
C GLN A 553 -9.80 -18.16 30.20
N GLY A 554 -9.05 -17.17 29.73
CA GLY A 554 -7.60 -17.23 29.56
C GLY A 554 -6.84 -16.96 30.87
N SER A 555 -5.55 -17.32 30.89
CA SER A 555 -4.66 -17.04 32.02
C SER A 555 -4.14 -15.59 32.02
N GLY A 556 -4.25 -14.89 30.88
CA GLY A 556 -3.91 -13.47 30.74
C GLY A 556 -5.13 -12.54 30.86
N ASN A 557 -5.98 -12.74 31.87
CA ASN A 557 -7.26 -12.05 32.03
C ASN A 557 -7.22 -10.77 32.89
N TYR A 558 -6.08 -10.06 32.89
CA TYR A 558 -5.87 -8.85 33.67
C TYR A 558 -6.52 -7.61 33.04
#